data_AF-A0A1B6DZ26-F1
#
_entry.id   AF-A0A1B6DZ26-F1
#
_cell.length_a   1.000
_cell.length_b   1.000
_cell.length_c   1.000
_cell.angle_alpha   90.00
_cell.angle_beta   90.00
_cell.angle_gamma   90.00
#
_symmetry.space_group_name_H-M   'P 1'
#
loop_
_entity.id
_entity.type
_entity.pdbx_description
1 polymer ?
#
loop_
_entity_poly.entity_id
_entity_poly.type
_entity_poly.pdbx_seq_one_letter_code
_entity_poly.pdbx_strand_id
1 'polypeptide(L)'
;PPPTTRPPTTYLPPPTTPAPTRPPVCYPGSNDPRCPKPPPTQPPPQCYPGSNDPRCPKPPPTRPPTQPPPQCYPGSNDPRCPRPPPTTRPPTTYLPPPTTPAPTRPPV
;
A
#
# COMPACT_ATOMS: atom_id res chain seq x y z
N PRO A 1 39.95 -4.96 12.24
CA PRO A 1 39.05 -4.07 11.45
C PRO A 1 39.74 -2.71 11.20
N PRO A 2 39.89 -2.26 9.94
CA PRO A 2 40.45 -0.94 9.70
C PRO A 2 39.43 0.14 10.11
N PRO A 3 39.87 1.28 10.67
CA PRO A 3 38.97 2.39 10.93
C PRO A 3 38.58 3.03 9.59
N THR A 4 37.28 2.97 9.25
CA THR A 4 36.71 3.67 8.09
C THR A 4 36.61 5.16 8.43
N THR A 5 37.70 5.90 8.24
CA THR A 5 37.67 7.36 8.31
C THR A 5 36.87 7.88 7.12
N ARG A 6 35.61 8.30 7.36
CA ARG A 6 34.81 9.00 6.35
C ARG A 6 35.52 10.32 5.99
N PRO A 7 35.70 10.64 4.70
CA PRO A 7 36.26 11.93 4.31
C PRO A 7 35.33 13.05 4.79
N PRO A 8 35.88 14.22 5.18
CA PRO A 8 35.07 15.35 5.61
C PRO A 8 34.15 15.77 4.46
N THR A 9 32.86 15.93 4.75
CA THR A 9 31.92 16.57 3.83
C THR A 9 32.38 18.02 3.62
N THR A 10 33.01 18.29 2.48
CA THR A 10 33.30 19.66 2.05
C THR A 10 31.97 20.39 1.88
N TYR A 11 31.60 21.18 2.90
CA TYR A 11 30.47 22.09 2.82
C TYR A 11 30.84 23.20 1.84
N LEU A 12 30.45 23.03 0.58
CA LEU A 12 30.50 24.13 -0.37
C LEU A 12 29.45 25.17 0.06
N PRO A 13 29.82 26.46 0.21
CA PRO A 13 28.83 27.49 0.48
C PRO A 13 27.84 27.56 -0.68
N PRO A 14 26.56 27.87 -0.42
CA PRO A 14 25.58 28.04 -1.47
C PRO A 14 26.05 29.12 -2.44
N PRO A 15 25.85 28.95 -3.76
CA PRO A 15 26.20 29.97 -4.74
C PRO A 15 25.42 31.25 -4.44
N THR A 16 26.13 32.33 -4.15
CA THR A 16 25.56 33.65 -3.93
C THR A 16 25.45 34.38 -5.27
N THR A 17 24.26 34.42 -5.85
CA THR A 17 23.98 35.28 -7.01
C THR A 17 23.96 36.74 -6.56
N PRO A 18 24.78 37.63 -7.12
CA PRO A 18 24.77 39.04 -6.76
C PRO A 18 23.41 39.67 -7.06
N ALA A 19 22.93 40.51 -6.13
CA ALA A 19 21.70 41.25 -6.33
C ALA A 19 21.84 42.20 -7.53
N PRO A 20 20.81 42.31 -8.39
CA PRO A 20 20.87 43.21 -9.54
C PRO A 20 21.00 44.67 -9.09
N THR A 21 21.92 45.40 -9.71
CA THR A 21 22.25 46.80 -9.40
C THR A 21 21.19 47.82 -9.85
N ARG A 22 20.20 47.41 -10.63
CA ARG A 22 19.15 48.28 -11.19
C ARG A 22 17.77 47.89 -10.68
N PRO A 23 16.89 48.86 -10.41
CA PRO A 23 15.51 48.59 -10.04
C PRO A 23 14.79 47.83 -11.15
N PRO A 24 13.79 47.00 -10.81
CA PRO A 24 12.99 46.31 -11.81
C PRO A 24 12.15 47.31 -12.61
N VAL A 25 11.97 47.04 -13.90
CA VAL A 25 11.15 47.85 -14.79
C VAL A 25 9.81 47.14 -14.96
N CYS A 26 8.77 47.70 -14.34
CA CYS A 26 7.44 47.09 -14.27
C CYS A 26 6.44 47.85 -15.13
N TYR A 27 6.33 47.43 -16.39
CA TYR A 27 5.29 47.89 -17.32
C TYR A 27 4.21 46.81 -17.48
N PRO A 28 2.99 47.16 -17.94
CA PRO A 28 1.95 46.17 -18.24
C PRO A 28 2.47 45.09 -19.20
N GLY A 29 2.48 43.83 -18.75
CA GLY A 29 3.01 42.69 -19.51
C GLY A 29 4.48 42.33 -19.25
N SER A 30 5.18 43.01 -18.34
CA SER A 30 6.53 42.60 -17.90
C SER A 30 6.48 41.23 -17.20
N ASN A 31 7.41 40.33 -17.57
CA ASN A 31 7.60 39.03 -16.92
C ASN A 31 8.73 39.06 -15.87
N ASP A 32 9.24 40.24 -15.51
CA ASP A 32 10.28 40.37 -14.49
C ASP A 32 9.74 39.89 -13.12
N PRO A 33 10.31 38.84 -12.51
CA PRO A 33 9.81 38.27 -11.25
C PRO A 33 10.01 39.20 -10.05
N ARG A 34 10.82 40.26 -10.21
CA ARG A 34 11.03 41.29 -9.18
C ARG A 34 9.90 42.32 -9.14
N CYS A 35 9.02 42.32 -10.16
CA CYS A 35 7.87 43.21 -10.18
C CYS A 35 6.76 42.72 -9.23
N PRO A 36 6.07 43.64 -8.53
CA PRO A 36 4.95 43.26 -7.69
C PRO A 36 3.84 42.67 -8.55
N LYS A 37 3.28 41.54 -8.12
CA LYS A 37 2.14 40.93 -8.78
C LYS A 37 0.89 41.77 -8.51
N PRO A 38 0.07 42.09 -9.53
CA PRO A 38 -1.19 42.78 -9.29
C PRO A 38 -2.09 41.96 -8.36
N PRO A 39 -2.97 42.63 -7.58
CA PRO A 39 -3.89 41.92 -6.72
C PRO A 39 -4.81 41.00 -7.55
N PRO A 40 -5.25 39.86 -6.98
CA PRO A 40 -6.26 39.03 -7.63
C PRO A 40 -7.50 39.85 -7.95
N THR A 41 -8.02 39.73 -9.17
CA THR A 41 -9.26 40.39 -9.59
C THR A 41 -10.52 39.68 -9.09
N GLN A 42 -10.38 38.44 -8.59
CA GLN A 42 -11.48 37.61 -8.11
C GLN A 42 -11.28 37.26 -6.63
N PRO A 43 -12.38 37.12 -5.86
CA PRO A 43 -12.32 36.59 -4.50
C PRO A 43 -11.83 35.14 -4.50
N PRO A 44 -11.23 34.68 -3.38
CA PRO A 44 -10.86 33.28 -3.23
C PRO A 44 -12.09 32.36 -3.35
N PRO A 45 -11.92 31.13 -3.85
CA PRO A 45 -13.02 30.18 -3.95
C PRO A 45 -13.52 29.79 -2.55
N GLN A 46 -14.83 29.67 -2.40
CA GLN A 46 -15.47 29.28 -1.14
C GLN A 46 -15.70 27.76 -1.13
N CYS A 47 -14.79 27.03 -0.50
CA CYS A 47 -14.81 25.56 -0.48
C CYS A 47 -15.32 25.05 0.87
N TYR A 48 -16.64 25.04 1.01
CA TYR A 48 -17.36 24.41 2.12
C TYR A 48 -17.95 23.05 1.70
N PRO A 49 -18.27 22.14 2.63
CA PRO A 49 -18.95 20.88 2.31
C PRO A 49 -20.24 21.13 1.52
N GLY A 50 -20.32 20.63 0.28
CA GLY A 50 -21.45 20.84 -0.63
C GLY A 50 -21.34 22.06 -1.57
N SER A 51 -20.22 22.78 -1.56
CA SER A 51 -19.96 23.84 -2.54
C SER A 51 -19.91 23.28 -3.97
N ASN A 52 -20.56 23.98 -4.90
CA ASN A 52 -20.53 23.67 -6.33
C ASN A 52 -19.47 24.49 -7.10
N ASP A 53 -18.62 25.24 -6.40
CA ASP A 53 -17.55 26.02 -7.03
C ASP A 53 -16.52 25.07 -7.70
N PRO A 54 -16.34 25.13 -9.04
CA PRO A 54 -15.45 24.24 -9.76
C PRO A 54 -13.97 24.51 -9.49
N ARG A 55 -13.64 25.64 -8.87
CA ARG A 55 -12.26 26.01 -8.48
C ARG A 55 -11.84 25.30 -7.18
N CYS A 56 -12.78 24.65 -6.49
CA CYS A 56 -12.47 23.92 -5.28
C CYS A 56 -11.76 22.60 -5.56
N PRO A 57 -10.72 22.24 -4.77
CA PRO A 57 -10.04 20.97 -4.93
C PRO A 57 -11.00 19.82 -4.64
N LYS A 58 -11.01 18.81 -5.49
CA LYS A 58 -11.81 17.60 -5.27
C LYS A 58 -11.16 16.77 -4.16
N PRO A 59 -11.93 16.25 -3.18
CA PRO A 59 -11.37 15.35 -2.20
C PRO A 59 -10.76 14.12 -2.90
N PRO A 60 -9.67 13.55 -2.37
CA PRO A 60 -9.11 12.32 -2.91
C PRO A 60 -10.18 11.21 -2.90
N PRO A 61 -10.10 10.25 -3.83
CA PRO A 61 -11.02 9.11 -3.82
C PRO A 61 -10.95 8.44 -2.45
N THR A 62 -12.09 8.35 -1.77
CA THR A 62 -12.17 7.62 -0.51
C THR A 62 -11.89 6.15 -0.80
N ARG A 63 -10.98 5.55 -0.04
CA ARG A 63 -10.79 4.10 -0.09
C ARG A 63 -12.13 3.43 0.23
N PRO A 64 -12.54 2.40 -0.52
CA PRO A 64 -13.72 1.64 -0.16
C PRO A 64 -13.56 1.09 1.26
N PRO A 65 -14.66 0.98 2.02
CA PRO A 65 -14.60 0.47 3.39
C PRO A 65 -13.93 -0.91 3.39
N THR A 66 -12.88 -1.07 4.20
CA THR A 66 -12.21 -2.35 4.40
C THR A 66 -13.19 -3.28 5.09
N GLN A 67 -13.63 -4.33 4.41
CA GLN A 67 -14.45 -5.36 5.05
C GLN A 67 -13.61 -6.14 6.08
N PRO A 68 -14.19 -6.55 7.22
CA PRO A 68 -13.51 -7.42 8.16
C PRO A 68 -13.20 -8.79 7.53
N PRO A 69 -12.14 -9.49 7.99
CA PRO A 69 -11.79 -10.81 7.47
C PRO A 69 -12.93 -11.83 7.70
N PRO A 70 -13.08 -12.84 6.83
CA PRO A 70 -14.09 -13.87 7.01
C PRO A 70 -13.78 -14.74 8.24
N GLN A 71 -14.83 -15.11 8.97
CA GLN A 71 -14.72 -16.02 10.11
C GLN A 71 -14.89 -17.47 9.66
N CYS A 72 -13.77 -18.17 9.51
CA CYS A 72 -13.73 -19.54 9.02
C CYS A 72 -13.56 -20.53 10.18
N TYR A 73 -14.68 -20.92 10.80
CA TYR A 73 -14.77 -21.99 11.79
C TYR A 73 -15.37 -23.27 11.18
N PRO A 74 -15.15 -24.46 11.77
CA PRO A 74 -15.78 -25.71 11.30
C PRO A 74 -17.31 -25.57 11.24
N GLY A 75 -17.88 -25.71 10.04
CA GLY A 75 -19.32 -25.53 9.79
C GLY A 75 -19.75 -24.11 9.36
N SER A 76 -18.81 -23.17 9.18
CA SER A 76 -19.12 -21.85 8.63
C SER A 76 -19.64 -21.95 7.18
N ASN A 77 -20.71 -21.21 6.88
CA ASN A 77 -21.29 -21.09 5.53
C ASN A 77 -20.76 -19.86 4.77
N ASP A 78 -19.76 -19.15 5.31
CA ASP A 78 -19.19 -17.98 4.64
C ASP A 78 -18.49 -18.41 3.33
N PRO A 79 -18.92 -17.90 2.15
CA PRO A 79 -18.38 -18.31 0.86
C PRO A 79 -16.93 -17.83 0.64
N ARG A 80 -16.43 -16.90 1.46
CA ARG A 80 -15.05 -16.41 1.40
C ARG A 80 -14.06 -17.36 2.08
N CYS A 81 -14.55 -18.39 2.77
CA CYS A 81 -13.71 -19.39 3.43
C CYS A 81 -13.22 -20.49 2.46
N PRO A 82 -11.97 -20.95 2.59
CA PRO A 82 -11.45 -22.05 1.80
C PRO A 82 -12.19 -23.35 2.14
N ARG A 83 -12.61 -24.10 1.11
CA ARG A 83 -13.26 -25.40 1.29
C ARG A 83 -12.21 -26.50 1.40
N PRO A 84 -12.34 -27.45 2.35
CA PRO A 84 -11.47 -28.61 2.39
C PRO A 84 -11.61 -29.42 1.10
N PRO A 85 -10.53 -30.06 0.62
CA PRO A 85 -10.60 -30.91 -0.55
C PRO A 85 -11.57 -32.07 -0.30
N PRO A 86 -12.29 -32.55 -1.33
CA PRO A 86 -13.16 -33.70 -1.18
C PRO A 86 -12.35 -34.90 -0.69
N THR A 87 -12.73 -35.46 0.46
CA THR A 87 -12.10 -36.64 1.04
C THR A 87 -12.54 -37.88 0.26
N THR A 88 -11.81 -38.22 -0.81
CA THR A 88 -11.99 -39.47 -1.58
C THR A 88 -11.15 -40.61 -1.00
N ARG A 89 -11.05 -40.76 0.33
CA ARG A 89 -10.43 -41.96 0.90
C ARG A 89 -11.50 -43.05 0.97
N PRO A 90 -11.39 -44.14 0.19
CA PRO A 90 -12.27 -45.29 0.37
C PRO A 90 -12.09 -45.81 1.81
N PRO A 91 -13.16 -46.29 2.47
CA PRO A 91 -13.01 -46.92 3.77
C PRO A 91 -12.05 -48.09 3.62
N THR A 92 -10.99 -48.14 4.44
CA THR A 92 -10.09 -49.28 4.51
C THR A 92 -10.89 -50.49 4.98
N THR A 93 -11.22 -51.38 4.05
CA THR A 93 -11.76 -52.71 4.36
C THR A 93 -10.70 -53.47 5.16
N TYR A 94 -10.92 -53.60 6.47
CA TYR A 94 -10.09 -54.45 7.31
C TYR A 94 -10.27 -55.91 6.88
N LEU A 95 -9.28 -56.48 6.21
CA LEU A 95 -9.17 -57.93 6.06
C LEU A 95 -8.62 -58.51 7.39
N PRO A 96 -9.28 -59.50 8.01
CA PRO A 96 -8.73 -60.17 9.19
C PRO A 96 -7.45 -60.94 8.82
N PRO A 97 -6.50 -61.11 9.76
CA PRO A 97 -5.26 -61.83 9.50
C PRO A 97 -5.54 -63.30 9.12
N PRO A 98 -4.80 -63.88 8.17
CA PRO A 98 -4.95 -65.28 7.82
C PRO A 98 -4.53 -66.17 9.00
N THR A 99 -5.44 -67.01 9.47
CA THR A 99 -5.15 -68.05 10.46
C THR A 99 -4.31 -69.14 9.80
N THR A 100 -3.02 -69.17 10.10
CA THR A 100 -2.15 -70.27 9.69
C THR A 100 -2.40 -71.46 10.63
N PRO A 101 -2.85 -72.64 10.14
CA PRO A 101 -3.02 -73.81 11.00
C PRO A 101 -1.65 -74.33 11.46
N ALA A 102 -1.55 -74.68 12.74
CA ALA A 102 -0.34 -75.21 13.37
C ALA A 102 0.08 -76.54 12.72
N PRO A 103 1.39 -76.79 12.53
CA PRO A 103 1.86 -78.04 11.94
C PRO A 103 1.64 -79.21 12.91
N THR A 104 0.80 -80.17 12.50
CA THR A 104 0.59 -81.42 13.22
C THR A 104 1.87 -82.26 13.16
N ARG A 105 2.50 -82.49 14.31
CA ARG A 105 3.64 -83.41 14.45
C ARG A 105 3.15 -84.86 14.26
N PRO A 106 3.75 -85.67 13.39
CA PRO A 106 3.36 -87.07 13.24
C PRO A 106 3.78 -87.90 14.47
N PRO A 107 3.04 -88.97 14.81
CA PRO A 107 3.32 -89.79 15.99
C PRO A 107 4.51 -90.73 15.75
N VAL A 108 5.15 -91.11 16.86
CA VAL A 108 6.30 -92.03 16.96
C VAL A 108 5.84 -93.48 16.93
#